data_AF-A0ABD3GZ29-F1
#
_entry.id   AF-A0ABD3GZ29-F1
#
_cell.length_a   1.000
_cell.length_b   1.000
_cell.length_c   1.000
_cell.angle_alpha   90.00
_cell.angle_beta   90.00
_cell.angle_gamma   90.00
#
_symmetry.space_group_name_H-M   'P 1'
#
loop_
_entity.id
_entity.type
_entity.pdbx_description
1 polymer ?
#
loop_
_entity_poly.entity_id
_entity_poly.type
_entity_poly.pdbx_seq_one_letter_code
_entity_poly.pdbx_strand_id
1 'polypeptide(L)'
;MNERVKSNPPFEVQSLRNKLDSFVKRYRSEKQKQSQTGAEPSSWEHYEQMHRIRGPSPKEKGIPDGCDGGNDVREGDINIIDLEDDCSENMEEQFMHTVDVEGLSFQDLLFGNEENAATPRTKACGQPGVAGKPNRKRKSGSNDDLMTTMRDFVQVIKENNEDKKSQEREKISLMRDLVELRREELALQRQERLNQHMPSGSNHTS
;
A
#
# COMPACT_ATOMS: atom_id res chain seq x y z
N MET A 1 1.03 -8.68 41.63
CA MET A 1 2.08 -8.32 40.65
C MET A 1 1.43 -7.35 39.68
N ASN A 2 1.83 -6.08 39.69
CA ASN A 2 1.21 -5.05 38.85
C ASN A 2 1.92 -5.01 37.51
N GLU A 3 1.27 -5.55 36.49
CA GLU A 3 1.69 -5.46 35.08
C GLU A 3 1.61 -3.99 34.65
N ARG A 4 2.77 -3.34 34.52
CA ARG A 4 2.85 -1.99 33.98
C ARG A 4 2.54 -2.06 32.49
N VAL A 5 1.34 -1.61 32.11
CA VAL A 5 0.95 -1.35 30.73
C VAL A 5 2.03 -0.46 30.10
N LYS A 6 2.83 -1.01 29.19
CA LYS A 6 3.83 -0.27 28.42
C LYS A 6 3.06 0.68 27.51
N SER A 7 2.94 1.94 27.92
CA SER A 7 2.39 3.00 27.07
C SER A 7 3.24 3.10 25.81
N ASN A 8 2.63 2.90 24.63
CA ASN A 8 3.27 3.10 23.35
C ASN A 8 3.96 4.48 23.33
N PRO A 9 5.24 4.58 22.92
CA PRO A 9 5.89 5.87 22.79
C PRO A 9 5.09 6.74 21.80
N PRO A 10 4.93 8.04 22.06
CA PRO A 10 4.27 8.94 21.13
C PRO A 10 4.95 8.84 19.77
N PHE A 11 4.17 8.64 18.70
CA PHE A 11 4.69 8.56 17.34
C PHE A 11 5.55 9.79 17.07
N GLU A 12 6.87 9.59 17.05
CA GLU A 12 7.80 10.66 16.82
C GLU A 12 7.65 11.11 15.37
N VAL A 13 7.36 12.39 15.15
CA VAL A 13 7.18 12.97 13.80
C VAL A 13 8.34 12.60 12.87
N GLN A 14 9.54 12.46 13.44
CA GLN A 14 10.72 12.03 12.72
C GLN A 14 10.61 10.59 12.17
N SER A 15 10.05 9.66 12.95
CA SER A 15 9.83 8.27 12.50
C SER A 15 8.86 8.22 11.32
N LEU A 16 7.77 8.99 11.37
CA LEU A 16 6.81 9.08 10.25
C LEU A 16 7.45 9.67 8.99
N ARG A 17 8.30 10.70 9.13
CA ARG A 17 9.05 11.28 8.01
C ARG A 17 10.00 10.26 7.37
N ASN A 18 10.80 9.57 8.20
CA ASN A 18 11.73 8.56 7.72
C ASN A 18 10.99 7.43 6.98
N LYS A 19 9.83 7.02 7.49
CA LYS A 19 8.97 6.01 6.85
C LYS A 19 8.39 6.51 5.53
N LEU A 20 7.92 7.75 5.46
CA LEU A 20 7.45 8.34 4.21
C LEU A 20 8.58 8.39 3.16
N ASP A 21 9.78 8.78 3.57
CA ASP A 21 10.94 8.84 2.69
C ASP A 21 11.33 7.45 2.15
N SER A 22 11.24 6.40 2.97
CA SER A 22 11.50 5.03 2.50
C SER A 22 10.45 4.56 1.49
N PHE A 23 9.18 4.88 1.70
CA PHE A 23 8.11 4.65 0.72
C PHE A 23 8.38 5.36 -0.60
N VAL A 24 8.76 6.65 -0.55
CA VAL A 24 9.05 7.44 -1.76
C VAL A 24 10.25 6.87 -2.52
N LYS A 25 11.32 6.47 -1.81
CA LYS A 25 12.50 5.85 -2.42
C LYS A 25 12.12 4.55 -3.13
N ARG A 26 11.43 3.64 -2.44
CA ARG A 26 11.01 2.35 -3.00
C ARG A 26 10.10 2.51 -4.21
N TYR A 27 9.15 3.46 -4.16
CA TYR A 27 8.28 3.78 -5.29
C TYR A 27 9.07 4.23 -6.52
N ARG A 28 10.09 5.08 -6.37
CA ARG A 28 10.92 5.52 -7.50
C ARG A 28 11.66 4.36 -8.16
N SER A 29 12.31 3.51 -7.36
CA SER A 29 13.01 2.33 -7.85
C SER A 29 12.07 1.40 -8.60
N GLU A 30 10.86 1.20 -8.07
CA GLU A 30 9.87 0.31 -8.67
C GLU A 30 9.25 0.89 -9.95
N LYS A 31 8.99 2.20 -9.97
CA LYS A 31 8.54 2.91 -11.17
C LYS A 31 9.58 2.86 -12.28
N GLN A 32 10.86 2.95 -11.93
CA GLN A 32 11.96 2.82 -12.90
C GLN A 32 11.98 1.42 -13.51
N LYS A 33 11.80 0.36 -12.70
CA LYS A 33 11.67 -1.01 -13.23
C LYS A 33 10.48 -1.14 -14.18
N GLN A 34 9.32 -0.61 -13.81
CA GLN A 34 8.12 -0.65 -14.66
C GLN A 34 8.24 0.14 -15.97
N SER A 35 9.14 1.12 -16.04
CA SER A 35 9.35 1.88 -17.28
C SER A 35 10.10 1.12 -18.37
N GLN A 36 10.67 -0.05 -18.04
CA GLN A 36 11.31 -0.91 -19.03
C GLN A 36 10.27 -1.67 -19.85
N THR A 37 10.45 -1.71 -21.17
CA THR A 37 9.55 -2.44 -22.09
C THR A 37 9.46 -3.91 -21.71
N GLY A 38 8.26 -4.40 -21.42
CA GLY A 38 8.02 -5.79 -21.00
C GLY A 38 8.18 -6.04 -19.51
N ALA A 39 8.29 -5.00 -18.69
CA ALA A 39 8.35 -5.14 -17.24
C ALA A 39 7.08 -5.80 -16.67
N GLU A 40 7.28 -6.71 -15.73
CA GLU A 40 6.20 -7.30 -14.95
C GLU A 40 5.55 -6.26 -14.02
N PRO A 41 4.26 -6.43 -13.69
CA PRO A 41 3.61 -5.59 -12.68
C PRO A 41 4.35 -5.71 -11.34
N SER A 42 4.34 -4.61 -10.57
CA SER A 42 5.07 -4.57 -9.31
C SER A 42 4.44 -5.54 -8.31
N SER A 43 5.26 -6.34 -7.65
CA SER A 43 4.84 -7.19 -6.53
C SER A 43 4.65 -6.42 -5.23
N TRP A 44 4.98 -5.12 -5.21
CA TRP A 44 4.88 -4.30 -4.02
C TRP A 44 3.46 -3.81 -3.80
N GLU A 45 2.81 -4.27 -2.72
CA GLU A 45 1.40 -3.98 -2.37
C GLU A 45 1.06 -2.49 -2.36
N HIS A 46 2.01 -1.64 -1.99
CA HIS A 46 1.78 -0.19 -1.90
C HIS A 46 2.07 0.57 -3.19
N TYR A 47 2.49 -0.11 -4.27
CA TYR A 47 2.87 0.55 -5.52
C TYR A 47 1.72 1.35 -6.12
N GLU A 48 0.54 0.75 -6.30
CA GLU A 48 -0.64 1.40 -6.87
C GLU A 48 -1.09 2.63 -6.07
N GLN A 49 -1.11 2.52 -4.73
CA GLN A 49 -1.47 3.63 -3.85
C GLN A 49 -0.47 4.79 -4.00
N MET A 50 0.83 4.48 -4.00
CA MET A 50 1.88 5.49 -4.21
C MET A 50 1.83 6.07 -5.62
N HIS A 51 1.54 5.25 -6.64
CA HIS A 51 1.38 5.69 -8.02
C HIS A 51 0.19 6.63 -8.18
N ARG A 52 -0.92 6.40 -7.48
CA ARG A 52 -2.06 7.33 -7.46
C ARG A 52 -1.70 8.68 -6.86
N ILE A 53 -0.90 8.71 -5.80
CA ILE A 53 -0.52 9.96 -5.09
C ILE A 53 0.60 10.72 -5.81
N ARG A 54 1.59 10.01 -6.37
CA ARG A 54 2.84 10.56 -6.92
C ARG A 54 3.02 10.36 -8.42
N GLY A 55 2.19 9.54 -9.05
CA GLY A 55 2.20 9.30 -10.48
C GLY A 55 1.76 10.52 -11.27
N PRO A 56 1.94 10.50 -12.60
CA PRO A 56 1.37 11.54 -13.43
C PRO A 56 -0.15 11.56 -13.20
N SER A 57 -0.67 12.71 -12.79
CA SER A 57 -2.12 12.91 -12.77
C SER A 57 -2.64 12.59 -14.17
N PRO A 58 -3.79 11.90 -14.30
CA PRO A 58 -4.43 11.73 -15.59
C PRO A 58 -4.47 13.11 -16.26
N LYS A 59 -3.79 13.26 -17.39
CA LYS A 59 -3.97 14.47 -18.19
C LYS A 59 -5.45 14.46 -18.52
N GLU A 60 -6.23 15.34 -17.91
CA GLU A 60 -7.60 15.58 -18.34
C GLU A 60 -7.49 15.80 -19.83
N LYS A 61 -8.07 14.88 -20.61
CA LYS A 61 -8.13 15.04 -22.06
C LYS A 61 -8.76 16.40 -22.24
N GLY A 62 -7.99 17.32 -22.82
CA GLY A 62 -8.33 18.73 -22.89
C GLY A 62 -9.79 18.88 -23.28
N ILE A 63 -10.47 19.82 -22.62
CA ILE A 63 -11.81 20.24 -23.01
C ILE A 63 -11.80 20.37 -24.53
N PRO A 64 -12.65 19.64 -25.28
CA PRO A 64 -12.71 19.81 -26.72
C PRO A 64 -13.03 21.29 -26.99
N ASP A 65 -12.15 21.99 -27.74
CA ASP A 65 -12.08 23.45 -27.99
C ASP A 65 -11.26 24.33 -27.02
N GLY A 66 -10.58 23.77 -26.02
CA GLY A 66 -9.50 24.49 -25.36
C GLY A 66 -8.34 24.66 -26.34
N CYS A 67 -8.13 25.86 -26.91
CA CYS A 67 -6.91 26.19 -27.64
C CYS A 67 -5.70 25.87 -26.76
N ASP A 68 -5.08 24.71 -27.02
CA ASP A 68 -3.84 24.29 -26.40
C ASP A 68 -2.77 25.33 -26.72
N GLY A 69 -2.51 26.20 -25.74
CA GLY A 69 -1.30 27.00 -25.69
C GLY A 69 -0.13 26.04 -25.59
N GLY A 70 0.36 25.58 -26.74
CA GLY A 70 1.45 24.65 -26.90
C GLY A 70 2.63 25.03 -26.02
N ASN A 71 2.74 24.36 -24.90
CA ASN A 71 4.02 24.12 -24.27
C ASN A 71 4.31 22.65 -24.55
N ASP A 72 4.88 22.43 -25.73
CA ASP A 72 5.74 21.28 -26.00
C ASP A 72 6.87 21.31 -24.97
N VAL A 73 6.58 20.82 -23.77
CA VAL A 73 7.62 20.40 -22.84
C VAL A 73 8.20 19.16 -23.48
N ARG A 74 9.18 19.38 -24.38
CA ARG A 74 10.07 18.36 -24.90
C ARG A 74 10.43 17.43 -23.75
N GLU A 75 10.02 16.17 -23.85
CA GLU A 75 10.45 15.04 -23.01
C GLU A 75 11.93 14.67 -23.25
N GLY A 76 12.78 15.65 -23.61
CA GLY A 76 14.22 15.52 -23.71
C GLY A 76 14.85 16.46 -22.68
N ASP A 77 15.76 15.93 -21.88
CA ASP A 77 16.57 16.63 -20.86
C ASP A 77 16.03 16.58 -19.42
N ILE A 78 15.35 15.48 -19.04
CA ILE A 78 15.61 14.96 -17.69
C ILE A 78 17.00 14.31 -17.77
N ASN A 79 18.03 15.11 -17.56
CA ASN A 79 19.33 14.60 -17.11
C ASN A 79 19.05 13.90 -15.78
N ILE A 80 18.75 12.60 -15.88
CA ILE A 80 18.95 11.64 -14.81
C ILE A 80 20.42 11.79 -14.49
N ILE A 81 20.69 12.48 -13.38
CA ILE A 81 22.01 12.46 -12.77
C ILE A 81 22.24 10.99 -12.48
N ASP A 82 23.16 10.36 -13.22
CA ASP A 82 23.79 9.10 -12.86
C ASP A 82 24.39 9.30 -11.47
N LEU A 83 23.59 9.08 -10.43
CA LEU A 83 24.11 8.64 -9.16
C LEU A 83 24.38 7.16 -9.34
N GLU A 84 25.63 6.88 -9.70
CA GLU A 84 26.32 5.66 -9.34
C GLU A 84 26.23 5.50 -7.81
N ASP A 85 25.11 4.95 -7.32
CA ASP A 85 24.98 4.46 -5.96
C ASP A 85 24.92 2.94 -6.05
N ASP A 86 26.02 2.34 -5.61
CA ASP A 86 26.24 0.93 -5.31
C ASP A 86 24.94 0.18 -4.97
N CYS A 87 24.42 -0.56 -5.94
CA CYS A 87 23.54 -1.69 -5.66
C CYS A 87 24.39 -2.80 -5.04
N SER A 88 24.66 -2.71 -3.74
CA SER A 88 25.13 -3.84 -2.97
C SER A 88 24.02 -4.89 -2.92
N GLU A 89 24.10 -5.85 -3.83
CA GLU A 89 23.54 -7.19 -3.67
C GLU A 89 24.06 -7.77 -2.35
N ASN A 90 23.22 -7.92 -1.32
CA ASN A 90 23.19 -9.13 -0.49
C ASN A 90 22.12 -9.06 0.61
N MET A 91 21.56 -10.24 0.92
CA MET A 91 20.63 -10.59 2.00
C MET A 91 19.18 -10.12 1.75
N GLU A 92 18.17 -10.98 1.72
CA GLU A 92 18.02 -12.23 2.47
C GLU A 92 16.91 -13.06 1.82
N GLU A 93 17.31 -14.10 1.08
CA GLU A 93 16.44 -15.17 0.61
C GLU A 93 16.38 -16.22 1.73
N GLN A 94 15.61 -15.94 2.76
CA GLN A 94 15.21 -16.90 3.79
C GLN A 94 14.11 -16.24 4.64
N PHE A 95 12.86 -16.61 4.41
CA PHE A 95 11.79 -16.76 5.43
C PHE A 95 10.44 -16.96 4.70
N MET A 96 10.33 -18.09 3.99
CA MET A 96 9.05 -18.73 3.70
C MET A 96 8.95 -19.96 4.59
N HIS A 97 8.79 -19.72 5.89
CA HIS A 97 8.20 -20.71 6.78
C HIS A 97 6.79 -20.21 7.12
N THR A 98 5.80 -20.83 6.49
CA THR A 98 4.40 -20.78 6.90
C THR A 98 4.30 -21.35 8.30
N VAL A 99 4.32 -20.47 9.30
CA VAL A 99 3.82 -20.78 10.64
C VAL A 99 2.41 -20.21 10.72
N ASP A 100 1.44 -21.10 10.79
CA ASP A 100 0.12 -20.80 11.35
C ASP A 100 0.35 -20.32 12.78
N VAL A 101 0.32 -19.00 12.99
CA VAL A 101 0.39 -18.39 14.32
C VAL A 101 -0.83 -17.54 14.52
N GLU A 102 -1.87 -18.16 15.06
CA GLU A 102 -2.88 -17.43 15.81
C GLU A 102 -2.19 -16.76 17.01
N GLY A 103 -2.05 -15.43 16.96
CA GLY A 103 -1.76 -14.63 18.16
C GLY A 103 -0.43 -13.88 18.25
N LEU A 104 0.24 -13.54 17.14
CA LEU A 104 1.33 -12.56 17.18
C LEU A 104 0.81 -11.15 16.91
N SER A 105 0.99 -10.27 17.88
CA SER A 105 0.60 -8.86 17.77
C SER A 105 1.60 -8.10 16.92
N PHE A 106 1.10 -7.11 16.17
CA PHE A 106 1.86 -6.22 15.28
C PHE A 106 3.05 -5.49 15.96
N GLN A 107 3.20 -5.57 17.28
CA GLN A 107 4.30 -4.99 18.03
C GLN A 107 5.60 -5.81 17.96
N ASP A 108 5.55 -7.13 17.73
CA ASP A 108 6.75 -7.98 17.77
C ASP A 108 7.57 -7.93 16.46
N LEU A 109 6.96 -7.47 15.36
CA LEU A 109 7.64 -7.22 14.08
C LEU A 109 8.42 -5.89 14.04
N LEU A 110 8.34 -5.07 15.09
CA LEU A 110 8.96 -3.74 15.16
C LEU A 110 10.26 -3.68 15.98
N PHE A 111 10.67 -4.78 16.61
CA PHE A 111 11.86 -4.84 17.47
C PHE A 111 12.91 -5.86 16.99
N GLY A 112 13.18 -5.90 15.68
CA GLY A 112 14.36 -6.59 15.13
C GLY A 112 15.64 -5.84 15.50
N ASN A 113 16.51 -6.50 16.27
CA ASN A 113 17.75 -5.99 16.86
C ASN A 113 18.74 -5.41 15.82
N GLU A 114 19.09 -4.14 15.95
CA GLU A 114 20.27 -3.54 15.31
C GLU A 114 21.52 -3.79 16.19
N GLU A 115 22.32 -4.82 15.86
CA GLU A 115 23.71 -4.89 16.31
C GLU A 115 24.63 -4.13 15.34
N ASN A 116 25.18 -3.03 15.87
CA ASN A 116 26.45 -2.38 15.55
C ASN A 116 27.22 -2.85 14.28
N ALA A 117 27.27 -1.97 13.27
CA ALA A 117 28.41 -1.90 12.38
C ALA A 117 28.77 -0.43 12.07
N ALA A 118 30.01 -0.08 12.38
CA ALA A 118 30.57 1.26 12.27
C ALA A 118 30.78 1.70 10.81
N THR A 119 30.27 2.89 10.46
CA THR A 119 30.53 3.57 9.19
C THR A 119 31.89 4.27 9.14
N PRO A 120 32.70 4.13 8.07
CA PRO A 120 33.91 4.94 7.86
C PRO A 120 33.62 6.30 7.19
N ARG A 121 34.47 7.28 7.52
CA ARG A 121 34.45 8.67 7.09
C ARG A 121 34.81 8.88 5.60
N THR A 122 33.94 9.65 4.93
CA THR A 122 34.17 10.69 3.90
C THR A 122 35.55 10.85 3.25
N LYS A 123 35.56 10.96 1.90
CA LYS A 123 36.42 11.89 1.17
C LYS A 123 35.63 12.61 0.07
N ALA A 124 35.58 13.93 0.18
CA ALA A 124 35.02 14.85 -0.81
C ALA A 124 36.00 15.04 -1.98
N CYS A 125 35.51 14.92 -3.20
CA CYS A 125 36.23 15.35 -4.40
C CYS A 125 35.44 16.51 -5.03
N GLY A 126 36.14 17.64 -5.24
CA GLY A 126 35.55 18.85 -5.80
C GLY A 126 35.27 18.71 -7.30
N GLN A 127 34.17 19.31 -7.74
CA GLN A 127 33.93 19.57 -9.16
C GLN A 127 33.81 21.08 -9.44
N PRO A 128 34.33 21.55 -10.60
CA PRO A 128 34.34 22.96 -10.97
C PRO A 128 32.99 23.44 -11.51
N GLY A 129 32.70 24.71 -11.23
CA GLY A 129 31.43 25.37 -11.50
C GLY A 129 31.04 25.47 -12.97
N VAL A 130 29.77 25.20 -13.25
CA VAL A 130 29.13 25.43 -14.54
C VAL A 130 28.23 26.65 -14.45
N ALA A 131 28.35 27.53 -15.44
CA ALA A 131 27.81 28.87 -15.51
C ALA A 131 26.27 28.97 -15.43
N GLY A 132 25.83 30.10 -14.87
CA GLY A 132 24.48 30.33 -14.37
C GLY A 132 23.38 30.35 -15.42
N LYS A 133 22.29 29.64 -15.10
CA LYS A 133 20.97 29.80 -15.72
C LYS A 133 20.13 30.81 -14.94
N PRO A 134 19.22 31.56 -15.60
CA PRO A 134 18.46 32.64 -15.00
C PRO A 134 17.58 32.14 -13.86
N ASN A 135 17.73 32.80 -12.71
CA ASN A 135 17.07 32.51 -11.45
C ASN A 135 15.56 32.77 -11.57
N ARG A 136 14.80 31.75 -12.02
CA ARG A 136 13.34 31.77 -11.99
C ARG A 136 12.92 31.90 -10.52
N LYS A 137 12.42 33.09 -10.15
CA LYS A 137 11.82 33.36 -8.84
C LYS A 137 10.84 32.25 -8.51
N ARG A 138 11.23 31.34 -7.63
CA ARG A 138 10.34 30.32 -7.07
C ARG A 138 9.26 31.08 -6.30
N LYS A 139 8.05 31.07 -6.86
CA LYS A 139 6.85 31.59 -6.19
C LYS A 139 6.73 30.78 -4.91
N SER A 140 6.92 31.42 -3.76
CA SER A 140 6.74 30.76 -2.47
C SER A 140 5.29 30.26 -2.44
N GLY A 141 5.10 28.94 -2.52
CA GLY A 141 3.78 28.35 -2.30
C GLY A 141 3.25 28.87 -0.97
N SER A 142 2.03 29.41 -0.98
CA SER A 142 1.42 29.91 0.25
C SER A 142 1.32 28.75 1.25
N ASN A 143 1.63 28.97 2.52
CA ASN A 143 1.42 27.97 3.57
C ASN A 143 -0.05 27.49 3.61
N ASP A 144 -0.99 28.30 3.12
CA ASP A 144 -2.40 27.94 3.00
C ASP A 144 -2.64 26.76 2.04
N ASP A 145 -1.82 26.64 1.00
CA ASP A 145 -1.90 25.56 0.00
C ASP A 145 -1.45 24.22 0.61
N LEU A 146 -0.42 24.26 1.46
CA LEU A 146 0.04 23.09 2.21
C LEU A 146 -1.00 22.62 3.23
N MET A 147 -1.59 23.54 3.99
CA MET A 147 -2.61 23.18 4.99
C MET A 147 -3.88 22.61 4.34
N THR A 148 -4.25 23.10 3.16
CA THR A 148 -5.36 22.55 2.37
C THR A 148 -5.02 21.14 1.90
N THR A 149 -3.83 20.94 1.31
CA THR A 149 -3.37 19.61 0.87
C THR A 149 -3.34 18.59 2.02
N MET A 150 -2.88 19.00 3.21
CA MET A 150 -2.88 18.12 4.38
C MET A 150 -4.30 17.75 4.84
N ARG A 151 -5.25 18.69 4.77
CA ARG A 151 -6.65 18.43 5.11
C ARG A 151 -7.28 17.43 4.13
N ASP A 152 -7.04 17.62 2.84
CA ASP A 152 -7.56 16.74 1.80
C ASP A 152 -6.98 15.32 1.94
N PHE A 153 -5.69 15.22 2.28
CA PHE A 153 -5.06 13.92 2.54
C PHE A 153 -5.68 13.19 3.74
N VAL A 154 -5.95 13.90 4.85
CA VAL A 154 -6.64 13.32 6.01
C VAL A 154 -8.05 12.87 5.64
N GLN A 155 -8.75 13.63 4.80
CA GLN A 155 -10.08 13.30 4.32
C GLN A 155 -10.07 12.00 3.48
N VAL A 156 -9.12 11.88 2.54
CA VAL A 156 -8.95 10.65 1.73
C VAL A 156 -8.65 9.43 2.61
N ILE A 157 -7.81 9.58 3.65
CA ILE A 157 -7.54 8.49 4.60
C ILE A 157 -8.83 8.07 5.32
N LYS A 158 -9.65 9.04 5.72
CA LYS A 158 -10.92 8.78 6.41
C LYS A 158 -11.90 8.03 5.50
N GLU A 159 -12.03 8.46 4.25
CA GLU A 159 -12.89 7.81 3.25
C GLU A 159 -12.44 6.37 2.98
N ASN A 160 -11.14 6.15 2.73
CA ASN A 160 -10.60 4.80 2.53
C ASN A 160 -10.85 3.87 3.72
N ASN A 161 -10.79 4.39 4.96
CA ASN A 161 -11.07 3.60 6.15
C ASN A 161 -12.56 3.26 6.30
N GLU A 162 -13.46 4.17 5.92
CA GLU A 162 -14.90 3.90 5.93
C GLU A 162 -15.28 2.90 4.82
N ASP A 163 -14.69 3.02 3.64
CA ASP A 163 -14.87 2.04 2.55
C ASP A 163 -14.42 0.64 2.98
N LYS A 164 -13.25 0.54 3.64
CA LYS A 164 -12.75 -0.74 4.18
C LYS A 164 -13.70 -1.33 5.23
N LYS A 165 -14.22 -0.51 6.15
CA LYS A 165 -15.23 -0.95 7.12
C LYS A 165 -16.52 -1.38 6.44
N SER A 166 -16.93 -0.71 5.37
CA SER A 166 -18.13 -1.08 4.60
C SER A 166 -17.95 -2.46 3.96
N GLN A 167 -16.80 -2.71 3.33
CA GLN A 167 -16.47 -4.02 2.76
C GLN A 167 -16.44 -5.14 3.81
N GLU A 168 -15.90 -4.87 5.01
CA GLU A 168 -15.90 -5.86 6.10
C GLU A 168 -17.33 -6.18 6.57
N ARG A 169 -18.21 -5.18 6.66
CA ARG A 169 -19.63 -5.42 7.01
C ARG A 169 -20.34 -6.25 5.95
N GLU A 170 -20.10 -5.95 4.67
CA GLU A 170 -20.68 -6.72 3.56
C GLU A 170 -20.19 -8.17 3.59
N LYS A 171 -18.88 -8.39 3.77
CA LYS A 171 -18.29 -9.73 3.93
C LYS A 171 -18.92 -10.49 5.09
N ILE A 172 -19.13 -9.85 6.25
CA ILE A 172 -19.80 -10.48 7.40
C ILE A 172 -21.25 -10.83 7.06
N SER A 173 -21.95 -9.98 6.32
CA SER A 173 -23.32 -10.26 5.86
C SER A 173 -23.36 -11.51 4.99
N LEU A 174 -22.50 -11.58 3.97
CA LEU A 174 -22.42 -12.73 3.06
C LEU A 174 -22.07 -14.03 3.80
N MET A 175 -21.16 -13.98 4.78
CA MET A 175 -20.85 -15.16 5.59
C MET A 175 -22.04 -15.64 6.43
N ARG A 176 -22.86 -14.72 6.96
CA ARG A 176 -24.08 -15.09 7.68
C ARG A 176 -25.09 -15.77 6.75
N ASP A 177 -25.30 -15.21 5.57
CA ASP A 177 -26.22 -15.77 4.58
C ASP A 177 -25.76 -17.17 4.14
N LEU A 178 -24.45 -17.38 3.94
CA LEU A 178 -23.88 -18.67 3.59
C LEU A 178 -24.09 -19.72 4.71
N VAL A 179 -23.95 -19.32 5.97
CA VAL A 179 -24.18 -20.21 7.12
C VAL A 179 -25.66 -20.59 7.20
N GLU A 180 -26.58 -19.66 6.96
CA GLU A 180 -28.02 -19.95 7.00
C GLU A 180 -28.41 -20.89 5.85
N LEU A 181 -27.93 -20.64 4.62
CA LEU A 181 -28.13 -21.54 3.48
C LEU A 181 -27.64 -22.95 3.78
N ARG A 182 -26.45 -23.10 4.39
CA ARG A 182 -25.91 -24.41 4.75
C ARG A 182 -26.74 -25.11 5.82
N ARG A 183 -27.34 -24.35 6.73
CA ARG A 183 -28.24 -24.87 7.76
C ARG A 183 -29.55 -25.37 7.15
N GLU A 184 -30.12 -24.65 6.20
CA GLU A 184 -31.33 -25.04 5.47
C GLU A 184 -31.09 -26.32 4.65
N GLU A 185 -29.96 -26.41 3.95
CA GLU A 185 -29.56 -27.61 3.20
C GLU A 185 -29.49 -28.85 4.10
N LEU A 186 -28.87 -28.74 5.27
CA LEU A 186 -28.81 -29.82 6.25
C LEU A 186 -30.19 -30.21 6.80
N ALA A 187 -31.08 -29.23 6.99
CA ALA A 187 -32.44 -29.49 7.43
C ALA A 187 -33.24 -30.29 6.39
N LEU A 188 -33.12 -29.93 5.11
CA LEU A 188 -33.74 -30.67 4.01
C LEU A 188 -33.18 -32.09 3.90
N GLN A 189 -31.86 -32.26 3.98
CA GLN A 189 -31.23 -33.57 3.93
C GLN A 189 -31.70 -34.47 5.10
N ARG A 190 -31.90 -33.90 6.29
CA ARG A 190 -32.44 -34.63 7.44
C ARG A 190 -33.88 -35.07 7.19
N GLN A 191 -34.72 -34.20 6.62
CA GLN A 191 -36.11 -34.53 6.29
C GLN A 191 -36.20 -35.62 5.23
N GLU A 192 -35.34 -35.57 4.21
CA GLU A 192 -35.27 -36.60 3.17
C GLU A 192 -34.93 -37.97 3.76
N ARG A 193 -33.93 -38.03 4.67
CA ARG A 193 -33.59 -39.29 5.37
C ARG A 193 -34.75 -39.84 6.19
N LEU A 194 -35.52 -38.98 6.86
CA LEU A 194 -36.72 -39.41 7.60
C LEU A 194 -37.78 -39.98 6.66
N ASN A 195 -38.02 -39.33 5.52
CA ASN A 195 -38.98 -39.82 4.52
C ASN A 195 -38.57 -41.18 3.92
N GLN A 196 -37.27 -41.43 3.72
CA GLN A 196 -36.77 -42.73 3.24
C GLN A 196 -36.96 -43.87 4.27
N HIS A 197 -37.01 -43.55 5.57
CA HIS A 197 -37.13 -44.54 6.64
C HIS A 197 -38.56 -44.74 7.14
N MET A 198 -39.54 -44.00 6.62
CA MET A 198 -40.94 -44.26 6.91
C MET A 198 -41.35 -45.52 6.12
N PRO A 199 -41.64 -46.65 6.78
CA PRO A 199 -42.03 -47.86 6.09
C PRO A 199 -43.30 -47.55 5.31
N SER A 200 -43.25 -47.72 3.99
CA SER A 200 -44.42 -47.68 3.12
C SER A 200 -45.41 -48.68 3.70
N GLY A 201 -46.45 -48.18 4.39
CA GLY A 201 -47.43 -49.02 5.07
C GLY A 201 -47.97 -50.02 4.07
N SER A 202 -47.52 -51.27 4.17
CA SER A 202 -47.99 -52.33 3.31
C SER A 202 -49.42 -52.60 3.73
N ASN A 203 -50.35 -52.09 2.94
CA ASN A 203 -51.76 -52.44 3.00
C ASN A 203 -51.89 -53.94 2.73
N HIS A 204 -51.75 -54.75 3.78
CA HIS A 204 -52.28 -56.10 3.80
C HIS A 204 -53.80 -56.00 3.94
N THR A 205 -54.47 -55.76 2.82
CA THR A 205 -55.89 -56.08 2.67
C THR A 205 -56.02 -57.60 2.53
N SER A 206 -56.87 -58.15 3.40
CA SER A 206 -57.19 -59.56 3.61
C SER A 206 -57.71 -60.31 2.39
#